data_AF-A0A3A5V9B9-F1
#
_entry.id   AF-A0A3A5V9B9-F1
#
_cell.length_a   1.000
_cell.length_b   1.000
_cell.length_c   1.000
_cell.angle_alpha   90.00
_cell.angle_beta   90.00
_cell.angle_gamma   90.00
#
_symmetry.space_group_name_H-M   'P 1'
#
loop_
_entity.id
_entity.type
_entity.pdbx_description
1 polymer ?
#
loop_
_entity_poly.entity_id
_entity_poly.type
_entity_poly.pdbx_seq_one_letter_code
_entity_poly.pdbx_strand_id
1 'polypeptide(L)'
;MVKSMKPGKQRKAHFNAPMHQKRKRVAARLQLAKPDARFAGVRTVTVRVGDIVQVNRGDQSHGGKRHGGKRNGDPLTGAVLRIDSEKGRLYIEGVKASKADNKEEAVPVHVSNVVVTQLDESDRLRIAKLTGNRS
;
A
#
# COMPACT_ATOMS: atom_id res chain seq x y z
N MET A 1 11.21 -9.01 14.73
CA MET A 1 10.82 -7.86 15.58
C MET A 1 11.58 -8.01 16.89
N VAL A 2 12.07 -6.93 17.50
CA VAL A 2 12.80 -7.05 18.77
C VAL A 2 11.78 -7.28 19.90
N LYS A 3 12.05 -8.16 20.87
CA LYS A 3 11.13 -8.47 21.99
C LYS A 3 11.20 -7.44 23.14
N SER A 4 11.70 -6.23 22.88
CA SER A 4 11.93 -5.24 23.94
C SER A 4 10.75 -4.27 24.06
N MET A 5 10.28 -4.00 25.27
CA MET A 5 9.27 -2.97 25.51
C MET A 5 9.80 -1.53 25.31
N LYS A 6 11.12 -1.34 25.22
CA LYS A 6 11.74 -0.01 25.08
C LYS A 6 11.43 0.59 23.68
N PRO A 7 10.73 1.75 23.60
CA PRO A 7 10.36 2.35 22.32
C PRO A 7 11.56 2.68 21.42
N GLY A 8 12.67 3.15 22.01
CA GLY A 8 13.90 3.46 21.26
C GLY A 8 14.51 2.24 20.56
N LYS A 9 14.50 1.07 21.22
CA LYS A 9 14.99 -0.18 20.63
C LYS A 9 14.09 -0.65 19.48
N GLN A 10 12.77 -0.46 19.60
CA GLN A 10 11.82 -0.78 18.53
C GLN A 10 12.02 0.11 17.30
N ARG A 11 12.14 1.44 17.49
CA ARG A 11 12.37 2.38 16.39
C ARG A 11 13.69 2.12 15.68
N LYS A 12 14.78 1.88 16.43
CA LYS A 12 16.10 1.54 15.87
C LYS A 12 16.05 0.27 15.02
N ALA A 13 15.40 -0.78 15.54
CA ALA A 13 15.23 -2.04 14.81
C ALA A 13 14.30 -1.91 13.59
N HIS A 14 13.34 -0.99 13.62
CA HIS A 14 12.50 -0.70 12.47
C HIS A 14 13.32 -0.07 11.35
N PHE A 15 14.06 1.00 11.66
CA PHE A 15 14.84 1.78 10.69
C PHE A 15 16.01 0.97 10.09
N ASN A 16 16.75 0.25 10.93
CA ASN A 16 17.94 -0.53 10.54
C ASN A 16 17.62 -1.94 10.04
N ALA A 17 16.35 -2.26 9.75
CA ALA A 17 15.98 -3.60 9.29
C ALA A 17 16.61 -3.93 7.93
N PRO A 18 17.03 -5.19 7.69
CA PRO A 18 17.55 -5.60 6.39
C PRO A 18 16.44 -5.57 5.31
N MET A 19 16.85 -5.45 4.05
CA MET A 19 15.94 -5.24 2.91
C MET A 19 14.85 -6.30 2.80
N HIS A 20 15.16 -7.58 3.00
CA HIS A 20 14.17 -8.66 2.92
C HIS A 20 13.08 -8.56 4.00
N GLN A 21 13.37 -7.96 5.16
CA GLN A 21 12.36 -7.67 6.19
C GLN A 21 11.57 -6.42 5.84
N LYS A 22 12.24 -5.37 5.35
CA LYS A 22 11.59 -4.13 4.91
C LYS A 22 10.55 -4.41 3.82
N ARG A 23 10.88 -5.23 2.82
CA ARG A 23 9.96 -5.68 1.76
C ARG A 23 8.69 -6.33 2.32
N LYS A 24 8.80 -7.20 3.34
CA LYS A 24 7.63 -7.84 3.97
C LYS A 24 6.73 -6.87 4.75
N ARG A 25 7.27 -5.72 5.19
CA ARG A 25 6.52 -4.68 5.92
C ARG A 25 5.69 -3.77 5.01
N VAL A 26 5.96 -3.78 3.70
CA VAL A 26 5.16 -3.09 2.69
C VAL A 26 3.87 -3.90 2.44
N ALA A 27 3.04 -4.03 3.47
CA ALA A 27 1.82 -4.83 3.46
C ALA A 27 0.60 -3.97 3.77
N ALA A 28 -0.44 -4.13 2.96
CA ALA A 28 -1.70 -3.42 3.05
C ALA A 28 -2.87 -4.40 3.24
N ARG A 29 -4.03 -3.87 3.66
CA ARG A 29 -5.25 -4.68 3.80
C ARG A 29 -5.74 -5.11 2.42
N LEU A 30 -6.15 -6.37 2.29
CA LEU A 30 -6.75 -6.89 1.06
C LEU A 30 -8.28 -6.77 1.19
N GLN A 31 -8.90 -6.02 0.29
CA GLN A 31 -10.36 -5.97 0.13
C GLN A 31 -10.66 -5.97 -1.35
N LEU A 32 -10.79 -7.18 -1.91
CA LEU A 32 -11.01 -7.33 -3.33
C LEU A 32 -12.35 -6.70 -3.73
N ALA A 33 -12.34 -5.91 -4.80
CA ALA A 33 -13.56 -5.32 -5.36
C ALA A 33 -14.53 -6.42 -5.84
N LYS A 34 -13.96 -7.52 -6.36
CA LYS A 34 -14.69 -8.76 -6.65
C LYS A 34 -14.27 -9.81 -5.61
N PRO A 35 -15.14 -10.19 -4.67
CA PRO A 35 -14.79 -11.18 -3.66
C PRO A 35 -14.46 -12.51 -4.33
N ASP A 36 -13.31 -13.08 -3.96
CA ASP A 36 -12.84 -14.36 -4.47
C ASP A 36 -12.53 -15.27 -3.28
N ALA A 37 -13.17 -16.44 -3.27
CA ALA A 37 -13.06 -17.43 -2.21
C ALA A 37 -11.62 -17.93 -2.03
N ARG A 38 -10.78 -17.90 -3.07
CA ARG A 38 -9.36 -18.28 -2.99
C ARG A 38 -8.58 -17.47 -1.96
N PHE A 39 -8.99 -16.22 -1.73
CA PHE A 39 -8.36 -15.31 -0.79
C PHE A 39 -9.15 -15.14 0.51
N ALA A 40 -10.19 -15.94 0.72
CA ALA A 40 -10.93 -15.98 1.96
C ALA A 40 -9.98 -16.35 3.11
N GLY A 41 -9.81 -15.44 4.08
CA GLY A 41 -8.85 -15.58 5.20
C GLY A 41 -7.57 -14.75 5.07
N VAL A 42 -7.27 -14.19 3.89
CA VAL A 42 -6.12 -13.28 3.73
C VAL A 42 -6.50 -11.86 4.14
N ARG A 43 -6.14 -11.48 5.37
CA ARG A 43 -6.38 -10.11 5.87
C ARG A 43 -5.49 -9.05 5.20
N THR A 44 -4.23 -9.39 4.97
CA THR A 44 -3.20 -8.46 4.48
C THR A 44 -2.27 -9.12 3.48
N VAL A 45 -1.79 -8.33 2.52
CA VAL A 45 -0.93 -8.78 1.44
C VAL A 45 0.24 -7.82 1.27
N THR A 46 1.41 -8.33 0.87
CA THR A 46 2.53 -7.48 0.44
C THR A 46 2.18 -6.86 -0.91
N VAL A 47 2.21 -5.54 -0.98
CA VAL A 47 1.90 -4.78 -2.19
C VAL A 47 3.02 -4.95 -3.21
N ARG A 48 2.66 -5.10 -4.48
CA ARG A 48 3.59 -5.18 -5.62
C ARG A 48 3.22 -4.16 -6.69
N VAL A 49 4.18 -3.87 -7.56
CA VAL A 49 3.94 -3.09 -8.78
C VAL A 49 2.92 -3.84 -9.63
N GLY A 50 1.94 -3.12 -10.19
CA GLY A 50 0.82 -3.70 -10.93
C GLY A 50 -0.43 -4.03 -10.11
N ASP A 51 -0.34 -4.07 -8.77
CA ASP A 51 -1.56 -4.17 -7.95
C ASP A 51 -2.39 -2.89 -8.08
N ILE A 52 -3.72 -3.03 -8.10
CA ILE A 52 -4.64 -1.89 -8.03
C ILE A 52 -4.96 -1.63 -6.58
N VAL A 53 -4.78 -0.37 -6.21
CA VAL A 53 -4.93 0.05 -4.83
C VAL A 53 -5.82 1.28 -4.73
N GLN A 54 -6.49 1.37 -3.59
CA GLN A 54 -7.35 2.48 -3.21
C GLN A 54 -6.71 3.23 -2.05
N VAL A 55 -6.60 4.55 -2.16
CA VAL A 55 -6.11 5.40 -1.08
C VAL A 55 -7.27 5.68 -0.12
N ASN A 56 -7.15 5.21 1.13
CA ASN A 56 -8.21 5.35 2.15
C ASN A 56 -7.94 6.48 3.14
N ARG A 57 -6.70 6.96 3.28
CA ARG A 57 -6.37 8.07 4.18
C ARG A 57 -5.49 9.12 3.51
N GLY A 58 -5.65 10.37 3.94
CA GLY A 58 -4.90 11.52 3.43
C GLY A 58 -5.72 12.37 2.47
N ASP A 59 -5.08 13.40 1.91
CA ASP A 59 -5.75 14.37 1.04
C ASP A 59 -6.23 13.75 -0.28
N GLN A 60 -5.66 12.61 -0.69
CA GLN A 60 -6.04 11.95 -1.95
C GLN A 60 -7.12 10.87 -1.79
N SER A 61 -7.70 10.77 -0.59
CA SER A 61 -8.62 9.69 -0.26
C SER A 61 -10.09 10.00 -0.55
N HIS A 62 -10.63 11.17 -0.23
CA HIS A 62 -12.06 11.49 -0.44
C HIS A 62 -12.17 12.95 -0.88
N GLY A 63 -11.56 13.28 -2.02
CA GLY A 63 -11.48 14.65 -2.55
C GLY A 63 -10.55 15.61 -1.80
N GLY A 64 -10.09 15.26 -0.59
CA GLY A 64 -9.10 16.04 0.16
C GLY A 64 -9.65 17.35 0.68
N LYS A 65 -9.82 17.44 2.01
CA LYS A 65 -10.31 18.69 2.65
C LYS A 65 -9.44 19.90 2.30
N ARG A 66 -8.12 19.71 2.16
CA ARG A 66 -7.16 20.78 1.83
C ARG A 66 -7.24 21.25 0.38
N HIS A 67 -7.75 20.42 -0.53
CA HIS A 67 -7.89 20.74 -1.95
C HIS A 67 -9.34 21.09 -2.33
N GLY A 68 -10.21 21.32 -1.35
CA GLY A 68 -11.60 21.73 -1.58
C GLY A 68 -12.52 20.61 -2.06
N GLY A 69 -12.10 19.35 -1.99
CA GLY A 69 -12.96 18.25 -2.41
C GLY A 69 -14.18 18.05 -1.50
N LYS A 70 -15.25 17.52 -2.10
CA LYS A 70 -16.48 17.19 -1.40
C LYS A 70 -16.21 16.14 -0.31
N ARG A 71 -16.82 16.32 0.86
CA ARG A 71 -16.81 15.30 1.92
C ARG A 71 -17.47 14.03 1.38
N ASN A 72 -16.89 12.87 1.68
CA ASN A 72 -17.34 11.55 1.22
C ASN A 72 -17.31 11.34 -0.31
N GLY A 73 -16.44 12.05 -1.03
CA GLY A 73 -16.20 11.76 -2.44
C GLY A 73 -15.57 10.38 -2.67
N ASP A 74 -15.66 9.89 -3.90
CA ASP A 74 -15.09 8.60 -4.27
C ASP A 74 -13.57 8.56 -4.07
N PRO A 75 -13.05 7.45 -3.54
CA PRO A 75 -11.63 7.31 -3.27
C PRO A 75 -10.81 7.05 -4.51
N LEU A 76 -9.64 7.69 -4.56
CA LEU A 76 -8.72 7.54 -5.67
C LEU A 76 -8.21 6.10 -5.70
N THR A 77 -8.49 5.44 -6.82
CA THR A 77 -8.01 4.11 -7.15
C THR A 77 -7.01 4.22 -8.31
N GLY A 78 -5.95 3.43 -8.25
CA GLY A 78 -4.91 3.44 -9.29
C GLY A 78 -3.96 2.27 -9.17
N ALA A 79 -3.24 1.97 -10.25
CA ALA A 79 -2.22 0.96 -10.27
C ALA A 79 -0.96 1.45 -9.52
N VAL A 80 -0.27 0.53 -8.83
CA VAL A 80 1.02 0.83 -8.20
C VAL A 80 2.11 0.85 -9.28
N LEU A 81 2.73 2.02 -9.48
CA LEU A 81 3.81 2.23 -10.45
C LEU A 81 5.18 1.89 -9.86
N ARG A 82 5.44 2.32 -8.63
CA ARG A 82 6.74 2.14 -7.97
C ARG A 82 6.59 1.93 -6.47
N ILE A 83 7.47 1.12 -5.91
CA ILE A 83 7.54 0.85 -4.47
C ILE A 83 8.90 1.25 -3.93
N ASP A 84 8.90 2.12 -2.92
CA ASP A 84 10.06 2.39 -2.08
C ASP A 84 9.95 1.52 -0.82
N SER A 85 10.66 0.39 -0.83
CA SER A 85 10.68 -0.55 0.30
C SER A 85 11.44 -0.01 1.52
N GLU A 86 12.34 0.96 1.32
CA GLU A 86 13.14 1.51 2.41
C GLU A 86 12.29 2.42 3.29
N LYS A 87 11.47 3.27 2.65
CA LYS A 87 10.60 4.24 3.32
C LYS A 87 9.16 3.73 3.50
N GLY A 88 8.81 2.58 2.94
CA GLY A 88 7.45 2.00 3.00
C GLY A 88 6.43 2.82 2.23
N ARG A 89 6.85 3.47 1.14
CA ARG A 89 6.00 4.37 0.34
C ARG A 89 5.70 3.78 -1.04
N LEU A 90 4.51 4.07 -1.53
CA LEU A 90 3.99 3.70 -2.84
C LEU A 90 3.86 4.94 -3.72
N TYR A 91 4.10 4.76 -5.00
CA TYR A 91 3.76 5.70 -6.06
C TYR A 91 2.65 5.07 -6.87
N ILE A 92 1.51 5.72 -6.88
CA ILE A 92 0.26 5.19 -7.45
C ILE A 92 -0.10 6.09 -8.63
N GLU A 93 -0.68 5.51 -9.66
CA GLU A 93 -1.23 6.27 -10.78
C GLU A 93 -2.36 7.21 -10.33
N GLY A 94 -2.41 8.43 -10.88
CA GLY A 94 -3.37 9.46 -10.49
C GLY A 94 -3.04 10.20 -9.18
N VAL A 95 -2.14 9.64 -8.35
CA VAL A 95 -1.65 10.25 -7.10
C VAL A 95 -0.53 11.23 -7.42
N LYS A 96 -0.89 12.43 -7.89
CA LYS A 96 0.06 13.44 -8.39
C LYS A 96 -0.20 14.84 -7.82
N ALA A 97 0.84 15.65 -7.78
CA ALA A 97 0.78 17.07 -7.44
C ALA A 97 1.47 17.90 -8.52
N SER A 98 0.87 19.03 -8.88
CA SER A 98 1.48 20.00 -9.79
C SER A 98 2.49 20.86 -9.04
N LYS A 99 3.66 21.06 -9.66
CA LYS A 99 4.65 22.06 -9.23
C LYS A 99 4.36 23.42 -9.88
N ALA A 100 5.05 24.46 -9.41
CA ALA A 100 4.99 25.80 -9.99
C ALA A 100 5.30 25.81 -11.50
N ASP A 101 6.17 24.90 -11.95
CA ASP A 101 6.54 24.73 -13.35
C ASP A 101 5.51 23.93 -14.17
N ASN A 102 4.29 23.72 -13.66
CA ASN A 102 3.22 22.89 -14.22
C ASN A 102 3.58 21.41 -14.47
N LYS A 103 4.76 20.95 -14.02
CA LYS A 103 5.13 19.54 -14.07
C LYS A 103 4.38 18.76 -12.99
N GLU A 104 3.87 17.60 -13.37
CA GLU A 104 3.20 16.68 -12.45
C GLU A 104 4.22 15.73 -11.83
N GLU A 105 4.26 15.66 -10.50
CA GLU A 105 5.10 14.72 -9.77
C GLU A 105 4.24 13.78 -8.94
N ALA A 106 4.61 12.49 -8.93
CA ALA A 106 3.91 11.48 -8.15
C ALA A 106 4.13 11.71 -6.65
N VAL A 107 3.05 11.81 -5.90
CA VAL A 107 3.08 12.01 -4.45
C VAL A 107 3.23 10.65 -3.77
N PRO A 108 4.21 10.48 -2.87
CA PRO A 108 4.42 9.19 -2.24
C PRO A 108 3.41 8.96 -1.09
N VAL A 109 2.73 7.81 -1.10
CA VAL A 109 1.73 7.43 -0.08
C VAL A 109 2.26 6.30 0.78
N HIS A 110 2.06 6.38 2.10
CA HIS A 110 2.47 5.28 3.00
C HIS A 110 1.54 4.06 2.85
N VAL A 111 2.12 2.86 2.83
CA VAL A 111 1.37 1.61 2.57
C VAL A 111 0.17 1.40 3.50
N SER A 112 0.26 1.86 4.76
CA SER A 112 -0.81 1.69 5.76
C SER A 112 -2.08 2.47 5.44
N ASN A 113 -1.99 3.47 4.56
CA ASN A 113 -3.10 4.34 4.19
C ASN A 113 -3.87 3.83 2.98
N VAL A 114 -3.52 2.64 2.50
CA VAL A 114 -3.95 2.09 1.23
C VAL A 114 -4.60 0.72 1.46
N VAL A 115 -5.57 0.39 0.60
CA VAL A 115 -6.23 -0.92 0.53
C VAL A 115 -6.02 -1.49 -0.86
N VAL A 116 -5.69 -2.77 -0.95
CA VAL A 116 -5.54 -3.46 -2.24
C VAL A 116 -6.91 -3.94 -2.70
N THR A 117 -7.34 -3.48 -3.86
CA THR A 117 -8.65 -3.78 -4.46
C THR A 117 -8.57 -4.84 -5.55
N GLN A 118 -7.43 -4.92 -6.25
CA GLN A 118 -7.14 -6.00 -7.20
C GLN A 118 -5.66 -6.39 -7.09
N LEU A 119 -5.40 -7.69 -7.20
CA LEU A 119 -4.05 -8.23 -7.18
C LEU A 119 -3.56 -8.49 -8.60
N ASP A 120 -2.28 -8.22 -8.83
CA ASP A 120 -1.60 -8.77 -10.00
C ASP A 120 -1.33 -10.27 -9.82
N GLU A 121 -1.94 -11.07 -10.69
CA GLU A 121 -1.86 -12.54 -10.70
C GLU A 121 -0.75 -13.09 -11.61
N SER A 122 0.10 -12.23 -12.19
CA SER A 122 1.19 -12.63 -13.09
C SER A 122 2.17 -13.64 -12.45
N ASP A 123 2.45 -13.50 -11.15
CA ASP A 123 3.38 -14.38 -10.41
C ASP A 123 2.66 -15.55 -9.73
N ARG A 124 2.81 -16.75 -10.31
CA ARG A 124 2.27 -18.01 -9.78
C ARG A 124 2.72 -18.32 -8.35
N LEU A 125 3.97 -18.00 -7.98
CA LEU A 125 4.49 -18.27 -6.63
C LEU A 125 3.84 -17.38 -5.58
N ARG A 126 3.52 -16.13 -5.95
CA ARG A 126 2.78 -15.21 -5.08
C ARG A 126 1.39 -15.76 -4.80
N ILE A 127 0.68 -16.19 -5.85
CA ILE A 127 -0.68 -16.70 -5.72
C ILE A 127 -0.69 -17.98 -4.89
N ALA A 128 0.18 -18.95 -5.20
CA ALA A 128 0.31 -20.18 -4.41
C ALA A 128 0.59 -19.92 -2.92
N LYS A 129 1.34 -18.86 -2.57
CA LYS A 129 1.59 -18.46 -1.18
C LYS A 129 0.40 -17.78 -0.51
N LEU A 130 -0.45 -17.12 -1.28
CA LEU A 130 -1.67 -16.49 -0.77
C LEU A 130 -2.79 -17.51 -0.56
N THR A 131 -2.90 -18.48 -1.47
CA THR A 131 -3.94 -19.52 -1.45
C THR A 131 -3.52 -20.81 -0.73
N GLY A 132 -2.22 -21.03 -0.52
CA GLY A 132 -1.72 -22.22 0.17
C GLY A 132 -2.32 -22.33 1.58
N ASN A 133 -2.89 -23.50 1.89
CA ASN A 133 -3.68 -23.80 3.09
C ASN A 133 -3.13 -23.10 4.33
N ARG A 134 -3.79 -22.00 4.72
CA ARG A 134 -3.65 -21.37 6.03
C ARG A 134 -4.72 -21.96 6.93
N SER A 135 -4.60 -23.25 7.21
CA SER A 135 -5.33 -23.90 8.32
C SER A 135 -4.67 -23.52 9.63
#